data_AF-A0A9E1KWE6-F1
#
_entry.id   AF-A0A9E1KWE6-F1
#
_cell.length_a   1.000
_cell.length_b   1.000
_cell.length_c   1.000
_cell.angle_alpha   90.00
_cell.angle_beta   90.00
_cell.angle_gamma   90.00
#
_symmetry.space_group_name_H-M   'P 1'
#
loop_
_entity.id
_entity.type
_entity.pdbx_description
1 polymer ?
#
loop_
_entity_poly.entity_id
_entity_poly.type
_entity_poly.pdbx_seq_one_letter_code
_entity_poly.pdbx_strand_id
1 'polypeptide(L)'
;MIKNKEIKGFKEPILKLKEKLDIPMAELSILVKSQKKEELNKAKKPAGTLDQLKKLLKELEPLIKKRKSKPCKEKLEEINQFSWPDDFTDSLKSLNKHVLKYKFKEALNVLNTMINN
;
A
#
# COMPACT_ATOMS: atom_id res chain seq x y z
N MET A 1 -41.67 10.14 -34.42
CA MET A 1 -40.85 9.10 -35.09
C MET A 1 -39.64 9.76 -35.74
N ILE A 2 -38.51 9.90 -35.02
CA ILE A 2 -37.25 10.39 -35.60
C ILE A 2 -36.37 9.17 -35.87
N LYS A 3 -35.90 9.12 -37.11
CA LYS A 3 -35.42 7.94 -37.83
C LYS A 3 -34.00 7.57 -37.40
N ASN A 4 -33.85 6.31 -36.98
CA ASN A 4 -32.80 5.28 -37.18
C ASN A 4 -31.60 5.51 -38.17
N LYS A 5 -31.33 6.70 -38.69
CA LYS A 5 -30.29 6.97 -39.71
C LYS A 5 -29.03 7.60 -39.10
N GLU A 6 -29.17 8.39 -38.03
CA GLU A 6 -28.02 9.03 -37.37
C GLU A 6 -27.22 8.05 -36.49
N ILE A 7 -27.89 7.07 -35.86
CA ILE A 7 -27.25 6.08 -34.97
C ILE A 7 -26.33 5.12 -35.75
N LYS A 8 -26.57 4.91 -37.04
CA LYS A 8 -25.71 4.06 -37.89
C LYS A 8 -24.31 4.66 -38.07
N GLY A 9 -24.20 5.98 -38.22
CA GLY A 9 -22.92 6.67 -38.44
C GLY A 9 -22.00 6.66 -37.20
N PHE A 10 -22.57 6.55 -36.00
CA PHE A 10 -21.80 6.45 -34.75
C PHE A 10 -21.32 5.03 -34.42
N LYS A 11 -21.90 4.00 -35.07
CA LYS A 11 -21.54 2.60 -34.78
C LYS A 11 -20.10 2.28 -35.20
N GLU A 12 -19.66 2.80 -36.34
CA GLU A 12 -18.30 2.64 -36.87
C GLU A 12 -17.20 3.30 -36.02
N PRO A 13 -17.32 4.57 -35.59
CA PRO A 13 -16.34 5.18 -34.71
C PRO A 13 -16.33 4.53 -33.32
N ILE A 14 -17.48 4.08 -32.79
CA ILE A 14 -17.54 3.33 -31.52
C ILE A 14 -16.83 1.98 -31.64
N LEU A 15 -17.00 1.27 -32.76
CA LEU A 15 -16.33 -0.01 -33.00
C LEU A 15 -14.81 0.17 -33.10
N LYS A 16 -14.35 1.17 -33.86
CA LYS A 16 -12.93 1.53 -33.94
C LYS A 16 -12.34 1.92 -32.58
N LEU A 17 -13.10 2.65 -31.76
CA LEU A 17 -12.65 3.00 -30.41
C LEU A 17 -12.56 1.77 -29.51
N LYS A 18 -13.52 0.85 -29.61
CA LYS A 18 -13.52 -0.41 -28.87
C LYS A 18 -12.29 -1.26 -29.22
N GLU A 19 -11.96 -1.40 -30.50
CA GLU A 19 -10.76 -2.13 -30.95
C GLU A 19 -9.47 -1.44 -30.47
N LYS A 20 -9.42 -0.10 -30.50
CA LYS A 20 -8.29 0.66 -29.97
C LYS A 20 -8.13 0.57 -28.45
N LEU A 21 -9.21 0.30 -27.70
CA LEU A 21 -9.17 0.12 -26.25
C LEU A 21 -8.87 -1.31 -25.83
N ASP A 22 -9.13 -2.31 -26.68
CA ASP A 22 -8.86 -3.72 -26.40
C ASP A 22 -7.35 -3.99 -26.19
N ILE A 23 -6.52 -3.39 -27.05
CA ILE A 23 -5.05 -3.49 -26.98
C ILE A 23 -4.49 -2.92 -25.65
N PRO A 24 -4.75 -1.66 -25.27
CA PRO A 24 -4.28 -1.13 -23.99
C PRO A 24 -4.93 -1.84 -22.81
N MET A 25 -6.15 -2.37 -22.91
CA MET A 25 -6.76 -3.15 -21.82
C MET A 25 -6.05 -4.49 -21.61
N ALA A 26 -5.59 -5.13 -22.69
CA ALA A 26 -4.78 -6.35 -22.64
C ALA A 26 -3.39 -6.08 -22.08
N GLU A 27 -2.72 -5.01 -22.54
CA GLU A 27 -1.41 -4.56 -22.04
C GLU A 27 -1.48 -4.18 -20.55
N LEU A 28 -2.52 -3.44 -20.15
CA LEU A 28 -2.76 -3.12 -18.74
C LEU A 28 -3.11 -4.36 -17.93
N SER A 29 -3.85 -5.33 -18.49
CA SER A 29 -4.10 -6.61 -17.82
C SER A 29 -2.82 -7.43 -17.62
N ILE A 30 -1.89 -7.38 -18.57
CA ILE A 30 -0.57 -8.00 -18.45
C ILE A 30 0.26 -7.25 -17.41
N LEU A 31 0.26 -5.92 -17.42
CA LEU A 31 0.96 -5.09 -16.43
C LEU A 31 0.42 -5.28 -15.01
N VAL A 32 -0.91 -5.33 -14.84
CA VAL A 32 -1.58 -5.66 -13.57
C VAL A 32 -1.26 -7.09 -13.14
N LYS A 33 -1.20 -8.07 -14.05
CA LYS A 33 -0.75 -9.44 -13.73
C LYS A 33 0.73 -9.48 -13.36
N SER A 34 1.57 -8.63 -13.94
CA SER A 34 2.98 -8.50 -13.59
C SER A 34 3.17 -7.82 -12.23
N GLN A 35 2.36 -6.83 -11.87
CA GLN A 35 2.32 -6.32 -10.48
C GLN A 35 1.82 -7.39 -9.50
N LYS A 36 0.86 -8.22 -9.91
CA LYS A 36 0.33 -9.33 -9.08
C LYS A 36 1.30 -10.51 -8.94
N LYS A 37 2.28 -10.65 -9.83
CA LYS A 37 3.26 -11.76 -9.81
C LYS A 37 4.36 -11.57 -8.77
N GLU A 38 4.60 -10.34 -8.31
CA GLU A 38 5.51 -10.09 -7.19
C GLU A 38 4.83 -10.32 -5.82
N GLU A 39 3.50 -10.30 -5.75
CA GLU A 39 2.73 -10.57 -4.52
C GLU A 39 2.42 -12.06 -4.25
N LEU A 40 2.52 -12.96 -5.24
CA LEU A 40 2.08 -14.36 -5.05
C LEU A 40 3.10 -15.23 -4.29
N ASN A 41 4.27 -14.72 -3.93
CA ASN A 41 5.32 -15.48 -3.23
C ASN A 41 5.75 -14.87 -1.89
N LYS A 42 4.85 -14.20 -1.16
CA LYS A 42 5.03 -13.95 0.27
C LYS A 42 3.79 -14.37 1.05
N ALA A 43 3.90 -15.55 1.63
CA ALA A 43 3.03 -16.16 2.63
C ALA A 43 2.04 -15.20 3.33
N LYS A 44 0.74 -15.44 3.08
CA LYS A 44 -0.43 -15.25 3.98
C LYS A 44 -0.19 -14.36 5.22
N LYS A 45 0.01 -13.06 5.05
CA LYS A 45 -0.12 -12.10 6.16
C LYS A 45 -1.49 -11.43 6.05
N PRO A 46 -2.28 -11.35 7.13
CA PRO A 46 -3.54 -10.62 7.10
C PRO A 46 -3.26 -9.16 6.71
N ALA A 47 -4.06 -8.63 5.78
CA ALA A 47 -4.00 -7.22 5.45
C ALA A 47 -4.36 -6.41 6.70
N GLY A 48 -3.44 -5.59 7.18
CA GLY A 48 -3.68 -4.74 8.34
C GLY A 48 -4.53 -3.53 7.94
N THR A 49 -5.52 -3.19 8.74
CA THR A 49 -6.34 -1.99 8.49
C THR A 49 -5.58 -0.73 8.93
N LEU A 50 -5.77 0.40 8.24
CA LEU A 50 -5.18 1.70 8.61
C LEU A 50 -5.43 2.07 10.09
N ASP A 51 -6.60 1.75 10.63
CA ASP A 51 -6.93 1.95 12.05
C ASP A 51 -6.04 1.11 12.98
N GLN A 52 -5.81 -0.16 12.61
CA GLN A 52 -4.88 -1.03 13.34
C GLN A 52 -3.44 -0.48 13.28
N LEU A 53 -2.99 0.00 12.11
CA LEU A 53 -1.66 0.62 11.99
C LEU A 53 -1.53 1.81 12.94
N LYS A 54 -2.51 2.73 12.91
CA LYS A 54 -2.51 3.92 13.78
C LYS A 54 -2.52 3.53 15.26
N LYS A 55 -3.30 2.51 15.64
CA LYS A 55 -3.33 2.00 17.02
C LYS A 55 -1.96 1.46 17.43
N LEU A 56 -1.36 0.60 16.61
CA LEU A 56 -0.04 0.01 16.88
C LEU A 56 1.06 1.09 16.96
N LEU A 57 1.04 2.09 16.08
CA LEU A 57 1.98 3.21 16.11
C LEU A 57 1.80 4.08 17.37
N LYS A 58 0.56 4.37 17.78
CA LYS A 58 0.27 5.07 19.04
C LYS A 58 0.76 4.30 20.26
N GLU A 59 0.65 2.97 20.25
CA GLU A 59 1.21 2.13 21.32
C GLU A 59 2.74 2.09 21.29
N LEU A 60 3.36 2.21 20.11
CA LEU A 60 4.80 2.24 19.94
C LEU A 60 5.43 3.56 20.39
N GLU A 61 4.72 4.68 20.26
CA GLU A 61 5.18 6.01 20.67
C GLU A 61 5.74 6.08 22.11
N PRO A 62 4.99 5.69 23.17
CA PRO A 62 5.49 5.73 24.53
C PRO A 62 6.63 4.73 24.76
N LEU A 63 6.71 3.64 24.00
CA LEU A 63 7.79 2.66 24.09
C LEU A 63 9.12 3.23 23.57
N ILE A 64 9.06 3.93 22.42
CA ILE A 64 10.20 4.63 21.83
C ILE A 64 10.63 5.79 22.73
N LYS A 65 9.67 6.56 23.28
CA LYS A 65 9.95 7.67 24.21
C LYS A 65 10.62 7.20 25.49
N LYS A 66 10.22 6.04 26.01
CA LYS A 66 10.87 5.36 27.16
C LYS A 66 12.18 4.66 26.78
N ARG A 67 12.63 4.73 25.52
CA ARG A 67 13.85 4.10 24.99
C ARG A 67 13.97 2.61 25.29
N LYS A 68 12.83 1.91 25.31
CA LYS A 68 12.80 0.48 25.62
C LYS A 68 12.95 -0.34 24.33
N SER A 69 14.17 -0.74 23.98
CA SER A 69 14.44 -1.48 22.73
C SER A 69 13.65 -2.78 22.61
N LYS A 70 13.58 -3.58 23.68
CA LYS A 70 12.87 -4.88 23.69
C LYS A 70 11.38 -4.75 23.28
N PRO A 71 10.56 -3.98 24.01
CA PRO A 71 9.14 -3.86 23.67
C PRO A 71 8.90 -3.12 22.35
N CYS A 72 9.80 -2.22 21.93
CA CYS A 72 9.70 -1.63 20.60
C CYS A 72 9.89 -2.69 19.50
N LYS A 73 10.85 -3.61 19.67
CA LYS A 73 11.05 -4.70 18.71
C LYS A 73 9.85 -5.64 18.68
N GLU A 74 9.35 -6.08 19.84
CA GLU A 74 8.17 -6.96 19.91
C GLU A 74 6.96 -6.33 19.20
N LYS A 75 6.70 -5.05 19.45
CA LYS A 75 5.58 -4.35 18.82
C LYS A 75 5.80 -4.12 17.32
N LEU A 76 7.05 -3.90 16.88
CA LEU A 76 7.39 -3.85 15.45
C LEU A 76 7.29 -5.20 14.77
N GLU A 77 7.59 -6.30 15.46
CA GLU A 77 7.37 -7.65 14.94
C GLU A 77 5.88 -7.93 14.76
N GLU A 78 5.04 -7.53 15.72
CA GLU A 78 3.58 -7.57 15.58
C GLU A 78 3.11 -6.75 14.39
N ILE A 79 3.63 -5.53 14.19
CA ILE A 79 3.34 -4.72 13.00
C ILE A 79 3.80 -5.46 11.73
N ASN A 80 4.96 -6.09 11.72
CA ASN A 80 5.47 -6.84 10.56
C ASN A 80 4.71 -8.15 10.28
N GLN A 81 3.85 -8.64 11.19
CA GLN A 81 2.95 -9.77 10.92
C GLN A 81 1.82 -9.40 9.94
N PHE A 82 1.51 -8.11 9.81
CA PHE A 82 0.49 -7.62 8.88
C PHE A 82 1.11 -7.21 7.54
N SER A 83 0.30 -7.30 6.50
CA SER A 83 0.63 -6.69 5.21
C SER A 83 0.08 -5.26 5.19
N TRP A 84 0.96 -4.29 4.94
CA TRP A 84 0.61 -2.87 4.88
C TRP A 84 0.72 -2.35 3.45
N PRO A 85 0.00 -1.26 3.11
CA PRO A 85 0.21 -0.57 1.84
C PRO A 85 1.67 -0.14 1.67
N ASP A 86 2.17 -0.11 0.44
CA ASP A 86 3.55 0.28 0.12
C ASP A 86 3.95 1.64 0.71
N ASP A 87 3.03 2.61 0.76
CA ASP A 87 3.22 3.92 1.40
C ASP A 87 3.75 3.83 2.84
N PHE A 88 3.32 2.82 3.60
CA PHE A 88 3.73 2.65 5.00
C PHE A 88 4.89 1.66 5.14
N THR A 89 5.11 0.79 4.15
CA THR A 89 6.11 -0.29 4.23
C THR A 89 7.54 0.26 4.32
N ASP A 90 7.89 1.28 3.52
CA ASP A 90 9.23 1.90 3.60
C ASP A 90 9.46 2.60 4.95
N SER A 91 8.46 3.38 5.37
CA SER A 91 8.49 4.11 6.63
C SER A 91 8.59 3.18 7.86
N LEU A 92 7.88 2.04 7.86
CA LEU A 92 7.98 1.00 8.88
C LEU A 92 9.36 0.32 8.91
N LYS A 93 9.94 0.08 7.73
CA LYS A 93 11.29 -0.48 7.61
C LYS A 93 12.35 0.48 8.14
N SER A 94 12.21 1.77 7.83
CA SER A 94 13.04 2.84 8.37
C SER A 94 12.90 2.94 9.89
N LEU A 95 11.67 2.94 10.41
CA LEU A 95 11.37 2.92 11.84
C LEU A 95 12.07 1.74 12.54
N ASN A 96 11.96 0.53 12.00
CA ASN A 96 12.62 -0.66 12.53
C ASN A 96 14.15 -0.51 12.54
N LYS A 97 14.74 -0.01 11.44
CA LYS A 97 16.18 0.27 11.36
C LYS A 97 16.65 1.27 12.42
N HIS A 98 15.87 2.30 12.70
CA HIS A 98 16.19 3.27 13.76
C HIS A 98 16.08 2.65 15.16
N VAL A 99 15.05 1.85 15.43
CA VAL A 99 14.90 1.12 16.71
C VAL A 99 16.04 0.11 16.94
N LEU A 100 16.43 -0.66 15.91
CA LEU A 100 17.56 -1.60 15.98
C LEU A 100 18.90 -0.91 16.27
N LYS A 101 19.09 0.31 15.73
CA LYS A 101 20.28 1.13 15.97
C LYS A 101 20.20 1.97 17.26
N TYR A 102 19.21 1.73 18.12
CA TYR A 102 18.95 2.52 19.34
C TYR A 102 18.75 4.02 19.06
N LYS A 103 18.45 4.39 17.82
CA LYS A 103 18.19 5.78 17.38
C LYS A 103 16.74 6.16 17.65
N PHE A 104 16.33 6.13 18.92
CA PHE A 104 14.95 6.36 19.32
C PHE A 104 14.42 7.76 18.95
N LYS A 105 15.27 8.80 18.95
CA LYS A 105 14.87 10.14 18.49
C LYS A 105 14.43 10.14 17.03
N GLU A 106 15.21 9.49 16.18
CA GLU A 106 14.92 9.38 14.74
C GLU A 106 13.69 8.50 14.50
N ALA A 107 13.61 7.38 15.22
CA ALA A 107 12.44 6.51 15.19
C ALA A 107 11.16 7.27 15.57
N LEU A 108 11.21 8.10 16.60
CA LEU A 108 10.09 8.92 17.04
C LEU A 108 9.72 9.99 16.01
N ASN A 109 10.70 10.55 15.30
CA ASN A 109 10.46 11.50 14.22
C ASN A 109 9.70 10.83 13.06
N VAL A 110 10.20 9.68 12.58
CA VAL A 110 9.53 8.88 11.54
C VAL A 110 8.11 8.50 11.95
N LEU A 111 7.92 8.07 13.21
CA LEU A 111 6.61 7.73 13.74
C LEU A 111 5.65 8.92 13.76
N ASN A 112 6.10 10.09 14.19
CA ASN A 112 5.29 11.30 14.18
C ASN A 112 4.90 11.71 12.76
N THR A 113 5.83 11.61 11.80
CA THR A 113 5.54 11.87 10.38
C THR A 113 4.44 10.93 9.87
N MET A 114 4.43 9.65 10.27
CA MET A 114 3.39 8.70 9.87
C MET A 114 2.02 8.95 10.53
N ILE A 115 1.99 9.52 11.74
CA ILE A 115 0.74 9.80 12.46
C ILE A 115 0.10 11.12 12.02
N ASN A 116 0.93 12.12 11.66
CA ASN A 116 0.49 13.46 11.28
C ASN A 116 0.27 13.67 9.76
N ASN A 117 0.54 12.65 8.93
CA ASN A 117 0.10 12.60 7.53
C ASN A 117 -1.30 11.96 7.43
#